data_AF-A0A924EQC6-F1
#
_entry.id   AF-A0A924EQC6-F1
#
_cell.length_a   1.000
_cell.length_b   1.000
_cell.length_c   1.000
_cell.angle_alpha   90.00
_cell.angle_beta   90.00
_cell.angle_gamma   90.00
#
_symmetry.space_group_name_H-M   'P 1'
#
loop_
_entity.id
_entity.type
_entity.pdbx_description
1 polymer ?
#
loop_
_entity_poly.entity_id
_entity_poly.type
_entity_poly.pdbx_seq_one_letter_code
_entity_poly.pdbx_strand_id
1 'polypeptide(L)'
;ITQTEPGIFYSESDKYKLKIMGTEQIFDGNKVYNISAEDHEVTIAKPNGNEMMFSPLNYLGSYSKDYNVKYLGKINVNGVNSDRIQLTPIKNNGLKYVYLYVNSAKNQLVKLEQFSKDNSISVIAMKDYKANQKLSADIFSFDKNQYKDYIVTEL
;
A
#
# COMPACT_ATOMS: atom_id res chain seq x y z
N ILE A 1 -17.37 9.24 11.18
CA ILE A 1 -17.23 9.97 9.90
C ILE A 1 -16.47 9.04 8.97
N THR A 2 -16.98 8.78 7.77
CA THR A 2 -16.30 7.94 6.77
C THR A 2 -15.68 8.86 5.74
N GLN A 3 -14.37 8.81 5.56
CA GLN A 3 -13.63 9.53 4.52
C GLN A 3 -13.21 8.54 3.45
N THR A 4 -13.27 8.92 2.18
CA THR A 4 -12.87 8.07 1.05
C THR A 4 -12.05 8.90 0.09
N GLU A 5 -10.80 8.49 -0.11
CA GLU A 5 -9.85 9.19 -0.96
C GLU A 5 -9.32 8.24 -2.03
N PRO A 6 -9.31 8.63 -3.31
CA PRO A 6 -8.70 7.81 -4.35
C PRO A 6 -7.17 7.79 -4.17
N GLY A 7 -6.57 6.67 -4.55
CA GLY A 7 -5.13 6.53 -4.61
C GLY A 7 -4.71 5.72 -5.83
N ILE A 8 -3.42 5.76 -6.13
CA ILE A 8 -2.81 4.95 -7.18
C ILE A 8 -1.49 4.36 -6.68
N PHE A 9 -1.23 3.13 -7.06
CA PHE A 9 -0.03 2.40 -6.70
C PHE A 9 0.56 1.75 -7.94
N TYR A 10 1.88 1.93 -8.12
CA TYR A 10 2.68 1.30 -9.15
C TYR A 10 3.80 0.51 -8.49
N SER A 11 4.14 -0.66 -9.04
CA SER A 11 5.29 -1.45 -8.60
C SER A 11 5.94 -2.14 -9.78
N GLU A 12 7.27 -2.21 -9.75
CA GLU A 12 8.10 -2.97 -10.68
C GLU A 12 9.34 -3.48 -9.94
N SER A 13 9.49 -4.81 -9.88
CA SER A 13 10.52 -5.47 -9.07
C SER A 13 10.50 -4.93 -7.63
N ASP A 14 11.57 -4.24 -7.22
CA ASP A 14 11.72 -3.72 -5.86
C ASP A 14 11.25 -2.26 -5.76
N LYS A 15 10.94 -1.60 -6.89
CA LYS A 15 10.55 -0.19 -6.94
C LYS A 15 9.05 -0.04 -6.78
N TYR A 16 8.63 1.07 -6.19
CA TYR A 16 7.22 1.42 -6.14
C TYR A 16 6.98 2.92 -6.13
N LYS A 17 5.74 3.29 -6.44
CA LYS A 17 5.20 4.63 -6.28
C LYS A 17 3.78 4.54 -5.75
N LEU A 18 3.52 5.19 -4.63
CA LEU A 18 2.19 5.35 -4.02
C LEU A 18 1.81 6.82 -4.05
N LYS A 19 0.59 7.14 -4.47
CA LYS A 19 0.02 8.47 -4.29
C LYS A 19 -1.39 8.34 -3.75
N ILE A 20 -1.63 8.91 -2.57
CA ILE A 20 -2.90 8.80 -1.85
C ILE A 20 -3.02 9.95 -0.84
N MET A 21 -4.22 10.50 -0.65
CA MET A 21 -4.50 11.52 0.39
C MET A 21 -3.54 12.72 0.37
N GLY A 22 -3.16 13.21 -0.82
CA GLY A 22 -2.22 14.34 -0.94
C GLY A 22 -0.75 14.02 -0.67
N THR A 23 -0.44 12.79 -0.27
CA THR A 23 0.92 12.29 -0.07
C THR A 23 1.36 11.43 -1.25
N GLU A 24 2.63 11.55 -1.62
CA GLU A 24 3.27 10.72 -2.62
C GLU A 24 4.55 10.11 -2.03
N GLN A 25 4.71 8.81 -2.21
CA GLN A 25 5.90 8.08 -1.77
C GLN A 25 6.48 7.33 -2.97
N ILE A 26 7.77 7.52 -3.21
CA ILE A 26 8.51 6.88 -4.29
C ILE A 26 9.67 6.10 -3.66
N PHE A 27 9.85 4.85 -4.08
CA PHE A 27 11.06 4.10 -3.80
C PHE A 27 11.69 3.70 -5.13
N ASP A 28 12.89 4.24 -5.39
CA ASP A 28 13.60 4.05 -6.66
C ASP A 28 14.51 2.80 -6.69
N GLY A 29 14.51 2.03 -5.59
CA GLY A 29 15.40 0.89 -5.34
C GLY A 29 16.59 1.21 -4.43
N ASN A 30 16.90 2.50 -4.22
CA ASN A 30 18.03 2.97 -3.41
C ASN A 30 17.61 3.97 -2.31
N LYS A 31 16.66 4.85 -2.61
CA LYS A 31 16.17 5.92 -1.73
C LYS A 31 14.66 5.97 -1.74
N VAL A 32 14.12 6.45 -0.62
CA VAL A 32 12.70 6.73 -0.42
C VAL A 32 12.50 8.22 -0.44
N TYR A 33 11.53 8.66 -1.22
CA TYR A 33 11.13 10.06 -1.33
C TYR A 33 9.70 10.15 -0.79
N ASN A 34 9.54 10.82 0.34
CA ASN A 34 8.23 11.12 0.91
C ASN A 34 7.90 12.57 0.58
N ILE A 35 6.80 12.80 -0.12
CA ILE A 35 6.37 14.10 -0.63
C ILE A 35 5.02 14.42 -0.01
N SER A 36 4.98 15.47 0.80
CA SER A 36 3.74 16.05 1.34
C SER A 36 3.36 17.25 0.48
N ALA A 37 2.28 17.14 -0.30
CA ALA A 37 1.79 18.27 -1.08
C ALA A 37 1.18 19.37 -0.20
N GLU A 38 0.62 18.99 0.96
CA GLU A 38 0.02 19.91 1.93
C GLU A 38 1.09 20.76 2.63
N ASP A 39 2.19 20.13 3.05
CA ASP A 39 3.26 20.81 3.80
C ASP A 39 4.32 21.44 2.90
N HIS A 40 4.23 21.24 1.58
CA HIS A 40 5.29 21.59 0.63
C HIS A 40 6.66 21.04 1.05
N GLU A 41 6.71 19.77 1.47
CA GLU A 41 7.93 19.12 1.97
C GLU A 41 8.27 17.85 1.19
N VAL A 42 9.56 17.65 0.92
CA VAL A 42 10.14 16.39 0.46
C VAL A 42 11.19 15.91 1.47
N THR A 43 10.99 14.71 2.01
CA THR A 43 12.01 14.00 2.80
C THR A 43 12.62 12.86 1.97
N ILE A 44 13.94 12.86 1.86
CA ILE A 44 14.74 11.85 1.16
C ILE A 44 15.47 11.01 2.20
N ALA A 45 15.25 9.69 2.21
CA ALA A 45 15.83 8.79 3.19
C ALA A 45 16.38 7.52 2.55
N LYS A 46 17.34 6.88 3.25
CA LYS A 46 17.72 5.49 2.96
C LYS A 46 16.62 4.53 3.40
N PRO A 47 16.44 3.40 2.70
CA PRO A 47 15.54 2.37 3.16
C PRO A 47 16.04 1.77 4.50
N ASN A 48 15.12 1.63 5.45
CA ASN A 48 15.22 0.98 6.74
C ASN A 48 14.34 -0.30 6.89
N GLY A 49 13.73 -0.78 5.81
CA GLY A 49 12.81 -1.92 5.75
C GLY A 49 11.35 -1.62 6.05
N ASN A 50 10.99 -0.38 6.38
CA ASN A 50 9.61 0.04 6.68
C ASN A 50 9.02 0.98 5.60
N GLU A 51 9.65 1.09 4.44
CA GLU A 51 9.29 2.06 3.40
C GLU A 51 7.85 1.84 2.94
N MET A 52 7.52 0.57 2.72
CA MET A 52 6.22 0.16 2.21
C MET A 52 5.11 0.18 3.28
N MET A 53 5.34 0.71 4.50
CA MET A 53 4.34 0.71 5.58
C MET A 53 2.99 1.33 5.17
N PHE A 54 2.98 2.19 4.14
CA PHE A 54 1.78 2.78 3.56
C PHE A 54 1.19 2.02 2.34
N SER A 55 1.87 0.99 1.83
CA SER A 55 1.42 0.22 0.67
C SER A 55 0.36 -0.83 1.06
N PRO A 56 -0.76 -0.91 0.33
CA PRO A 56 -1.73 -2.00 0.50
C PRO A 56 -1.14 -3.38 0.16
N LEU A 57 -0.01 -3.45 -0.54
CA LEU A 57 0.66 -4.71 -0.88
C LEU A 57 1.56 -5.26 0.24
N ASN A 58 1.80 -4.50 1.32
CA ASN A 58 2.68 -4.96 2.39
C ASN A 58 2.23 -6.29 3.00
N TYR A 59 0.93 -6.48 3.11
CA TYR A 59 0.36 -7.75 3.56
C TYR A 59 0.77 -8.91 2.66
N LEU A 60 0.83 -8.71 1.34
CA LEU A 60 1.16 -9.79 0.41
C LEU A 60 2.64 -10.20 0.46
N GLY A 61 3.53 -9.28 0.82
CA GLY A 61 4.95 -9.55 0.93
C GLY A 61 5.35 -10.25 2.23
N SER A 62 4.68 -9.94 3.35
CA SER A 62 5.09 -10.42 4.68
C SER A 62 4.08 -11.32 5.40
N TYR A 63 2.94 -11.64 4.78
CA TYR A 63 1.86 -12.39 5.46
C TYR A 63 2.34 -13.68 6.13
N SER A 64 3.26 -14.43 5.52
CA SER A 64 3.72 -15.72 6.02
C SER A 64 4.67 -15.60 7.22
N LYS A 65 5.34 -14.45 7.36
CA LYS A 65 6.33 -14.18 8.41
C LYS A 65 5.73 -13.44 9.59
N ASP A 66 4.89 -12.46 9.33
CA ASP A 66 4.44 -11.49 10.33
C ASP A 66 3.03 -11.79 10.86
N TYR A 67 2.29 -12.71 10.23
CA TYR A 67 0.89 -12.97 10.53
C TYR A 67 0.57 -14.47 10.62
N ASN A 68 -0.33 -14.82 11.55
CA ASN A 68 -1.06 -16.07 11.50
C ASN A 68 -2.14 -15.96 10.42
N VAL A 69 -2.20 -16.94 9.52
CA VAL A 69 -3.08 -16.94 8.34
C VAL A 69 -4.23 -17.92 8.56
N LYS A 70 -5.46 -17.46 8.35
CA LYS A 70 -6.65 -18.32 8.39
C LYS A 70 -7.53 -18.09 7.17
N TYR A 71 -7.74 -19.14 6.39
CA TYR A 71 -8.72 -19.11 5.30
C TYR A 71 -10.14 -19.23 5.88
N LEU A 72 -11.06 -18.36 5.42
CA LEU A 72 -12.43 -18.24 5.94
C LEU A 72 -13.50 -18.64 4.93
N GLY A 73 -13.11 -19.17 3.76
CA GLY A 73 -14.04 -19.58 2.71
C GLY A 73 -14.25 -18.54 1.63
N LYS A 74 -15.15 -18.88 0.70
CA LYS A 74 -15.53 -18.02 -0.44
C LYS A 74 -16.62 -17.03 -0.05
N ILE A 75 -16.59 -15.85 -0.66
CA ILE A 75 -17.56 -14.78 -0.48
C ILE A 75 -17.69 -13.96 -1.77
N ASN A 76 -18.89 -13.47 -2.07
CA ASN A 76 -19.08 -12.51 -3.16
C ASN A 76 -18.81 -11.09 -2.66
N VAL A 77 -17.91 -10.37 -3.32
CA VAL A 77 -17.61 -8.95 -3.05
C VAL A 77 -17.93 -8.17 -4.32
N ASN A 78 -19.02 -7.40 -4.30
CA ASN A 78 -19.45 -6.56 -5.44
C ASN A 78 -19.52 -7.33 -6.78
N GLY A 79 -20.07 -8.55 -6.76
CA GLY A 79 -20.16 -9.41 -7.95
C GLY A 79 -18.92 -10.26 -8.22
N VAL A 80 -17.81 -10.06 -7.49
CA VAL A 80 -16.58 -10.83 -7.63
C VAL A 80 -16.55 -12.00 -6.63
N ASN A 81 -16.48 -13.24 -7.14
CA ASN A 81 -16.23 -14.41 -6.31
C ASN A 81 -14.80 -14.36 -5.74
N SER A 82 -14.70 -14.27 -4.42
CA SER A 82 -13.44 -13.99 -3.73
C SER A 82 -13.19 -14.98 -2.59
N ASP A 83 -11.93 -15.32 -2.36
CA ASP A 83 -11.46 -16.00 -1.17
C ASP A 83 -11.25 -14.98 -0.05
N ARG A 84 -11.82 -15.23 1.12
CA ARG A 84 -11.62 -14.41 2.31
C ARG A 84 -10.56 -15.03 3.20
N ILE A 85 -9.50 -14.27 3.48
CA ILE A 85 -8.38 -14.69 4.32
C ILE A 85 -8.28 -13.70 5.47
N GLN A 86 -8.08 -14.21 6.69
CA GLN A 86 -7.77 -13.41 7.86
C GLN A 86 -6.28 -13.51 8.17
N LEU A 87 -5.66 -12.35 8.36
CA LEU A 87 -4.31 -12.22 8.88
C LEU A 87 -4.37 -11.66 10.31
N THR A 88 -3.78 -12.36 11.26
CA THR A 88 -3.66 -11.90 12.65
C THR A 88 -2.19 -11.68 12.98
N PRO A 89 -1.76 -10.46 13.36
CA PRO A 89 -0.35 -10.18 13.66
C PRO A 89 0.22 -11.14 14.70
N ILE A 90 1.44 -11.66 14.47
CA ILE A 90 2.16 -12.49 15.45
C ILE A 90 2.69 -11.60 16.59
N LYS A 91 3.16 -10.40 16.25
CA LYS A 91 3.63 -9.38 17.19
C LYS A 91 2.66 -8.20 17.20
N ASN A 92 2.58 -7.51 18.34
CA ASN A 92 1.74 -6.33 18.46
C ASN A 92 2.25 -5.21 17.53
N ASN A 93 1.42 -4.82 16.57
CA ASN A 93 1.66 -3.69 15.66
C ASN A 93 0.45 -2.74 15.60
N GLY A 94 -0.42 -2.76 16.62
CA GLY A 94 -1.64 -1.95 16.67
C GLY A 94 -2.85 -2.57 15.97
N LEU A 95 -2.68 -3.57 15.11
CA LEU A 95 -3.78 -4.29 14.46
C LEU A 95 -4.36 -5.39 15.35
N LYS A 96 -5.68 -5.61 15.26
CA LYS A 96 -6.37 -6.82 15.75
C LYS A 96 -6.28 -7.92 14.70
N TYR A 97 -6.70 -7.61 13.47
CA TYR A 97 -6.62 -8.50 12.31
C TYR A 97 -6.84 -7.72 11.01
N VAL A 98 -6.54 -8.35 9.89
CA VAL A 98 -6.79 -7.84 8.54
C VAL A 98 -7.57 -8.90 7.77
N TYR A 99 -8.62 -8.50 7.06
CA TYR A 99 -9.22 -9.34 6.02
C TYR A 99 -8.64 -8.99 4.66
N LEU A 100 -8.22 -10.02 3.93
CA LEU A 100 -7.92 -9.95 2.51
C LEU A 100 -9.02 -10.64 1.72
N TYR A 101 -9.46 -9.99 0.65
CA TYR A 101 -10.42 -10.54 -0.30
C TYR A 101 -9.71 -10.68 -1.65
N VAL A 102 -9.49 -11.92 -2.08
CA VAL A 102 -8.73 -12.22 -3.30
C VAL A 102 -9.64 -12.86 -4.34
N ASN A 103 -9.67 -12.32 -5.55
CA ASN A 103 -10.41 -12.92 -6.66
C ASN A 103 -9.86 -14.33 -6.94
N SER A 104 -10.68 -15.35 -6.76
CA SER A 104 -10.26 -16.76 -6.84
C SER A 104 -9.76 -17.18 -8.22
N ALA A 105 -10.23 -16.53 -9.29
CA ALA A 105 -9.87 -16.89 -10.66
C ALA A 105 -8.61 -16.16 -11.13
N LYS A 106 -8.42 -14.92 -10.68
CA LYS A 106 -7.34 -14.05 -11.14
C LYS A 106 -6.16 -13.95 -10.18
N ASN A 107 -6.30 -14.44 -8.94
CA ASN A 107 -5.33 -14.25 -7.86
C ASN A 107 -4.99 -12.77 -7.62
N GLN A 108 -6.01 -11.91 -7.70
CA GLN A 108 -5.87 -10.46 -7.56
C GLN A 108 -6.58 -9.98 -6.31
N LEU A 109 -5.95 -9.09 -5.55
CA LEU A 109 -6.58 -8.45 -4.40
C LEU A 109 -7.78 -7.61 -4.89
N VAL A 110 -8.94 -7.83 -4.28
CA VAL A 110 -10.17 -7.07 -4.54
C VAL A 110 -10.32 -5.96 -3.51
N LYS A 111 -10.09 -6.30 -2.24
CA LYS A 111 -10.21 -5.38 -1.11
C LYS A 111 -9.38 -5.90 0.07
N LEU A 112 -8.98 -5.01 0.96
CA LEU A 112 -8.57 -5.34 2.31
C LEU A 112 -9.29 -4.49 3.35
N GLU A 113 -9.42 -5.01 4.56
CA GLU A 113 -10.01 -4.34 5.70
C GLU A 113 -9.10 -4.53 6.91
N GLN A 114 -8.59 -3.44 7.47
CA GLN A 114 -7.77 -3.43 8.68
C GLN A 114 -8.67 -3.12 9.87
N PHE A 115 -8.62 -3.98 10.90
CA PHE A 115 -9.31 -3.77 12.17
C PHE A 115 -8.25 -3.50 13.23
N SER A 116 -8.21 -2.27 13.73
CA SER A 116 -7.21 -1.82 14.69
C SER A 116 -7.66 -2.03 16.14
N LYS A 117 -6.70 -2.04 17.07
CA LYS A 117 -6.97 -2.21 18.52
C LYS A 117 -7.80 -1.09 19.12
N ASP A 118 -7.65 0.13 18.60
CA ASP A 118 -8.45 1.31 18.93
C ASP A 118 -9.87 1.29 18.33
N ASN A 119 -10.27 0.19 17.67
CA ASN A 119 -11.53 0.00 16.97
C ASN A 119 -11.70 0.80 15.68
N SER A 120 -10.64 1.46 15.18
CA SER A 120 -10.65 2.01 13.82
C SER A 120 -10.71 0.90 12.78
N ILE A 121 -11.43 1.18 11.68
CA ILE A 121 -11.55 0.29 10.53
C ILE A 121 -11.09 1.06 9.30
N SER A 122 -10.03 0.59 8.66
CA SER A 122 -9.52 1.15 7.40
C SER A 122 -9.78 0.18 6.27
N VAL A 123 -10.31 0.68 5.15
CA VAL A 123 -10.68 -0.15 3.99
C VAL A 123 -9.98 0.35 2.75
N ILE A 124 -9.32 -0.55 2.03
CA ILE A 124 -8.72 -0.25 0.73
C ILE A 124 -9.36 -1.19 -0.30
N ALA A 125 -10.04 -0.62 -1.29
CA ALA A 125 -10.72 -1.35 -2.36
C ALA A 125 -10.05 -1.08 -3.71
N MET A 126 -9.76 -2.15 -4.45
CA MET A 126 -9.17 -2.04 -5.78
C MET A 126 -10.26 -1.72 -6.81
N LYS A 127 -10.15 -0.54 -7.45
CA LYS A 127 -11.08 -0.11 -8.50
C LYS A 127 -10.63 -0.56 -9.89
N ASP A 128 -9.33 -0.42 -10.18
CA ASP A 128 -8.69 -0.89 -11.41
C ASP A 128 -7.41 -1.64 -11.00
N TYR A 129 -7.16 -2.79 -11.63
CA TYR A 129 -5.99 -3.62 -11.37
C TYR A 129 -5.43 -4.14 -12.69
N LYS A 130 -4.17 -3.81 -12.98
CA LYS A 130 -3.46 -4.21 -14.19
C LYS A 130 -2.17 -4.92 -13.82
N ALA A 131 -2.14 -6.24 -14.04
CA ALA A 131 -0.92 -7.03 -13.89
C ALA A 131 0.00 -6.85 -15.09
N ASN A 132 1.32 -6.96 -14.85
CA ASN A 132 2.35 -7.06 -15.90
C ASN A 132 2.28 -5.94 -16.95
N GLN A 133 1.86 -4.75 -16.53
CA GLN A 133 1.85 -3.58 -17.40
C GLN A 133 3.30 -3.13 -17.63
N LYS A 134 3.62 -2.75 -18.87
CA LYS A 134 4.87 -2.04 -19.15
C LYS A 134 4.79 -0.64 -18.55
N LEU A 135 5.64 -0.36 -17.56
CA LEU A 135 5.74 0.93 -16.90
C LEU A 135 6.92 1.72 -17.45
N SER A 136 6.81 3.06 -17.47
CA SER A 136 7.98 3.90 -17.75
C SER A 136 8.89 3.90 -16.52
N ALA A 137 10.20 3.82 -16.73
CA ALA A 137 11.18 3.91 -15.65
C ALA A 137 11.05 5.23 -14.85
N ASP A 138 10.65 6.31 -15.52
CA ASP A 138 10.47 7.64 -14.91
C ASP A 138 9.36 7.67 -13.84
N ILE A 139 8.44 6.71 -13.84
CA ILE A 139 7.40 6.61 -12.80
C ILE A 139 8.04 6.45 -11.41
N PHE A 140 9.19 5.79 -11.33
CA PHE A 140 9.89 5.50 -10.07
C PHE A 140 11.03 6.47 -9.79
N SER A 141 11.16 7.53 -10.57
CA SER A 141 12.23 8.53 -10.42
C SER A 141 11.71 9.78 -9.71
N PHE A 142 12.50 10.27 -8.76
CA PHE A 142 12.29 11.59 -8.17
C PHE A 142 12.98 12.66 -9.00
N ASP A 143 12.20 13.65 -9.48
CA ASP A 143 12.72 14.82 -10.18
C ASP A 143 12.58 16.06 -9.28
N LYS A 144 13.71 16.50 -8.73
CA LYS A 144 13.77 17.69 -7.86
C LYS A 144 13.23 18.95 -8.55
N ASN A 145 13.27 19.05 -9.88
CA ASN A 145 12.76 20.22 -10.60
C ASN A 145 11.25 20.37 -10.53
N GLN A 146 10.51 19.30 -10.21
CA GLN A 146 9.06 19.35 -10.01
C GLN A 146 8.67 19.94 -8.65
N TYR A 147 9.63 20.06 -7.73
CA TYR A 147 9.40 20.44 -6.33
C TYR A 147 10.28 21.64 -5.90
N LYS A 148 10.45 22.64 -6.78
CA LYS A 148 11.33 23.79 -6.53
C LYS A 148 10.88 24.67 -5.36
N ASP A 149 9.58 24.73 -5.12
CA ASP A 149 8.98 25.52 -4.04
C ASP A 149 8.83 24.71 -2.74
N TYR A 150 9.37 23.49 -2.71
CA TYR A 150 9.28 22.60 -1.55
C TYR A 150 10.56 22.67 -0.72
N ILE A 151 10.41 22.52 0.59
CA ILE A 151 11.54 22.25 1.47
C ILE A 151 12.00 20.82 1.21
N VAL A 152 13.30 20.64 0.90
CA VAL A 152 13.88 19.31 0.65
C VAL A 152 14.88 18.98 1.73
N THR A 153 14.61 17.91 2.48
CA THR A 153 15.45 17.40 3.57
C THR A 153 16.02 16.03 3.19
N GLU A 154 17.33 15.83 3.38
CA GLU A 154 17.99 14.53 3.18
C GLU A 154 18.50 14.01 4.53
N LEU A 155 18.13 12.76 4.86
CA LEU A 155 18.39 12.09 6.15
C LEU A 155 19.54 11.07 6.09
#